data_AF-A0A496RFX8-F1
#
_entry.id   AF-A0A496RFX8-F1
#
_cell.length_a   1.000
_cell.length_b   1.000
_cell.length_c   1.000
_cell.angle_alpha   90.00
_cell.angle_beta   90.00
_cell.angle_gamma   90.00
#
_symmetry.space_group_name_H-M   'P 1'
#
loop_
_entity.id
_entity.type
_entity.pdbx_description
1 polymer ?
#
loop_
_entity_poly.entity_id
_entity_poly.type
_entity_poly.pdbx_seq_one_letter_code
_entity_poly.pdbx_strand_id
1 'polypeptide(L)'
;MKRIKEILSRIGEGTTIGALAEELNMNKSLLRAIIEFSIDKGYLKEIDTQHDCAKCLLILKCSTKDHSFPIKMYILTAKGLELISSSSIG
;
A
#
# COMPACT_ATOMS: atom_id res chain seq x y z
N MET A 1 -3.87 15.80 7.65
CA MET A 1 -4.41 15.17 6.42
C MET A 1 -3.40 15.11 5.27
N LYS A 2 -2.61 16.16 4.97
CA LYS A 2 -1.65 16.19 3.84
C LYS A 2 -0.73 14.97 3.74
N ARG A 3 -0.09 14.56 4.84
CA ARG A 3 0.79 13.36 4.91
C ARG A 3 0.07 12.05 4.56
N ILE A 4 -1.19 11.90 4.96
CA ILE A 4 -1.97 10.70 4.65
C ILE A 4 -2.29 10.68 3.15
N LYS A 5 -2.67 11.82 2.56
CA LYS A 5 -2.91 11.92 1.11
C LYS A 5 -1.67 11.54 0.31
N GLU A 6 -0.51 12.05 0.69
CA GLU A 6 0.77 11.72 0.04
C GLU A 6 1.07 10.20 0.10
N ILE A 7 0.92 9.58 1.27
CA ILE A 7 1.09 8.13 1.44
C ILE A 7 0.10 7.36 0.57
N LEU A 8 -1.18 7.75 0.56
CA LEU A 8 -2.22 7.12 -0.24
C LEU A 8 -1.95 7.24 -1.74
N SER A 9 -1.50 8.40 -2.22
CA SER A 9 -1.10 8.59 -3.62
C SER A 9 0.01 7.64 -4.03
N ARG A 10 1.07 7.54 -3.23
CA ARG A 10 2.20 6.64 -3.52
C ARG A 10 1.82 5.17 -3.49
N ILE A 11 0.93 4.78 -2.57
CA ILE A 11 0.39 3.41 -2.56
C ILE A 11 -0.41 3.14 -3.85
N GLY A 12 -1.18 4.13 -4.33
CA GLY A 12 -1.92 4.05 -5.59
C GLY A 12 -1.04 3.91 -6.85
N GLU A 13 0.18 4.44 -6.81
CA GLU A 13 1.17 4.33 -7.90
C GLU A 13 1.84 2.94 -7.97
N GLY A 14 1.66 2.09 -6.95
CA GLY A 14 2.29 0.78 -6.86
C GLY A 14 3.72 0.88 -6.35
N THR A 15 3.88 0.84 -5.03
CA THR A 15 5.19 0.85 -4.36
C THR A 15 5.24 -0.17 -3.22
N THR A 16 6.44 -0.47 -2.72
CA THR A 16 6.60 -1.30 -1.52
C THR A 16 6.70 -0.43 -0.27
N ILE A 17 6.32 -0.97 0.89
CA ILE A 17 6.45 -0.26 2.18
C ILE A 17 7.92 0.13 2.47
N GLY A 18 8.88 -0.69 2.03
CA GLY A 18 10.30 -0.39 2.16
C GLY A 18 10.70 0.84 1.34
N ALA A 19 10.41 0.81 0.03
CA ALA A 19 10.70 1.92 -0.87
C ALA A 19 9.98 3.21 -0.45
N LEU A 20 8.72 3.12 -0.03
CA LEU A 20 7.95 4.26 0.45
C LEU A 20 8.52 4.87 1.73
N ALA A 21 8.98 4.04 2.67
CA ALA A 21 9.62 4.52 3.89
C ALA A 21 10.93 5.26 3.58
N GLU A 22 11.72 4.78 2.62
CA GLU A 22 12.95 5.44 2.18
C GLU A 22 12.66 6.76 1.45
N GLU A 23 11.73 6.74 0.50
CA GLU A 23 11.34 7.94 -0.27
C GLU A 23 10.81 9.05 0.63
N LEU A 24 9.99 8.71 1.63
CA LEU A 24 9.41 9.68 2.56
C LEU A 24 10.30 9.97 3.78
N ASN A 25 11.51 9.41 3.83
CA ASN A 25 12.42 9.44 4.99
C ASN A 25 11.67 9.17 6.31
N MET A 26 10.85 8.12 6.31
CA MET A 26 9.93 7.78 7.38
C MET A 26 10.33 6.47 8.06
N ASN A 27 10.20 6.43 9.39
CA ASN A 27 10.35 5.18 10.11
C ASN A 27 9.30 4.14 9.66
N LYS A 28 9.73 2.90 9.38
CA LYS A 28 8.85 1.83 8.89
C LYS A 28 7.69 1.52 9.84
N SER A 29 7.89 1.61 11.16
CA SER A 29 6.84 1.40 12.15
C SER A 29 5.80 2.53 12.13
N LEU A 30 6.24 3.77 11.93
CA LEU A 30 5.33 4.91 11.75
C LEU A 30 4.51 4.76 10.47
N LEU A 31 5.15 4.38 9.36
CA LEU A 31 4.45 4.14 8.09
C LEU A 31 3.40 3.03 8.24
N ARG A 32 3.72 1.93 8.95
CA ARG A 32 2.75 0.86 9.25
C ARG A 32 1.56 1.36 10.06
N ALA A 33 1.79 2.14 11.12
CA ALA A 33 0.70 2.71 11.91
C ALA A 33 -0.21 3.63 11.07
N ILE A 34 0.34 4.39 10.13
CA ILE A 34 -0.45 5.23 9.22
C ILE A 34 -1.28 4.38 8.24
N ILE A 35 -0.72 3.27 7.76
CA ILE A 35 -1.44 2.34 6.88
C ILE A 35 -2.57 1.65 7.64
N GLU A 36 -2.32 1.14 8.85
CA GLU A 36 -3.34 0.55 9.72
C GLU A 36 -4.46 1.55 10.01
N PHE A 37 -4.12 2.80 10.34
CA PHE A 37 -5.09 3.88 10.47
C PHE A 37 -5.89 4.11 9.18
N SER A 38 -5.22 4.07 8.02
CA SER A 38 -5.86 4.30 6.72
C SER A 38 -6.80 3.15 6.33
N ILE A 39 -6.51 1.93 6.76
CA ILE A 39 -7.41 0.77 6.65
C ILE A 39 -8.63 0.94 7.57
N ASP A 40 -8.41 1.30 8.84
CA ASP A 40 -9.49 1.57 9.81
C ASP A 40 -10.45 2.67 9.31
N LYS A 41 -9.90 3.72 8.70
CA LYS A 41 -10.72 4.79 8.08
C LYS A 41 -11.35 4.41 6.75
N GLY A 42 -11.05 3.24 6.21
CA GLY A 42 -11.58 2.74 4.95
C GLY A 42 -11.02 3.44 3.72
N TYR A 43 -9.83 4.06 3.81
CA TYR A 43 -9.12 4.63 2.66
C TYR A 43 -8.30 3.58 1.89
N LEU A 44 -7.82 2.56 2.62
CA LEU A 44 -7.12 1.42 2.06
C LEU A 44 -7.87 0.13 2.37
N LYS A 45 -7.65 -0.87 1.52
CA LYS A 45 -7.99 -2.27 1.79
C LYS A 45 -6.72 -3.11 1.70
N GLU A 46 -6.47 -3.93 2.71
CA GLU A 46 -5.45 -4.97 2.65
C GLU A 46 -5.94 -6.13 1.78
N ILE A 47 -5.11 -6.58 0.85
CA ILE A 47 -5.35 -7.76 0.03
C ILE A 47 -4.52 -8.89 0.63
N ASP A 48 -5.20 -9.96 0.99
CA ASP A 48 -4.55 -11.21 1.36
C ASP A 48 -4.10 -11.94 0.09
N THR A 49 -2.79 -12.14 -0.05
CA THR A 49 -2.18 -12.85 -1.18
C THR A 49 -1.69 -14.25 -0.81
N GLN A 50 -1.90 -14.69 0.44
CA GLN A 50 -1.33 -15.94 0.99
C GLN A 50 -1.64 -17.20 0.16
N HIS A 51 -2.74 -17.19 -0.60
CA HIS A 51 -3.16 -18.35 -1.40
C HIS A 51 -2.95 -18.22 -2.91
N ASP A 52 -2.63 -17.02 -3.42
CA ASP A 52 -2.62 -16.76 -4.86
C ASP A 52 -1.23 -16.85 -5.49
N CYS A 53 -0.15 -16.60 -4.75
CA CYS A 53 1.19 -16.72 -5.33
C CYS A 53 1.50 -18.15 -5.76
N ALA A 54 1.16 -19.17 -4.96
CA ALA A 54 1.37 -20.58 -5.30
C ALA A 54 0.58 -21.04 -6.54
N LYS A 55 -0.51 -20.35 -6.88
CA LYS A 55 -1.35 -20.63 -8.06
C LYS A 55 -1.07 -19.66 -9.22
N CYS A 56 -0.15 -18.71 -9.04
CA CYS A 56 0.18 -17.72 -10.04
C CYS A 56 0.95 -18.37 -11.19
N LEU A 57 0.39 -18.33 -12.40
CA LEU A 57 1.04 -18.85 -13.62
C LEU A 57 2.39 -18.18 -13.94
N LEU A 58 2.66 -17.02 -13.32
CA LEU A 58 3.90 -16.26 -13.47
C LEU A 58 4.90 -16.53 -12.35
N ILE A 59 4.66 -17.49 -11.45
CA ILE A 59 5.52 -17.75 -10.28
C ILE A 59 7.00 -17.95 -10.66
N LEU A 60 7.28 -18.68 -11.74
CA LEU A 60 8.65 -18.93 -12.23
C LEU A 60 9.37 -17.68 -12.75
N LYS A 61 8.63 -16.62 -13.07
CA LYS A 61 9.16 -15.32 -13.55
C LYS A 61 9.01 -14.22 -12.50
N CYS A 62 8.44 -14.53 -11.35
CA CYS A 62 8.23 -13.57 -10.30
C CYS A 62 9.57 -13.28 -9.62
N SER A 63 9.95 -12.01 -9.55
CA SER A 63 11.20 -11.56 -8.93
C SER A 63 11.19 -11.66 -7.40
N THR A 64 10.03 -11.93 -6.79
CA THR A 64 9.92 -12.16 -5.36
C THR A 64 10.46 -13.54 -5.03
N LYS A 65 11.66 -13.58 -4.45
CA LYS A 65 12.40 -14.83 -4.16
C LYS A 65 11.81 -15.66 -3.03
N ASP A 66 10.81 -15.12 -2.32
CA ASP A 66 10.26 -15.71 -1.12
C ASP A 66 8.74 -15.78 -1.22
N HIS A 67 8.26 -16.89 -1.79
CA HIS A 67 6.83 -17.22 -1.90
C HIS A 67 6.26 -17.79 -0.59
N SER A 68 7.07 -17.88 0.47
CA SER A 68 6.67 -18.43 1.77
C SER A 68 6.23 -17.37 2.77
N PHE A 69 6.54 -16.10 2.52
CA PHE A 69 6.08 -14.98 3.35
C PHE A 69 4.83 -14.30 2.77
N PRO A 70 3.81 -14.03 3.60
CA PRO A 70 2.65 -13.26 3.20
C PRO A 70 3.06 -11.88 2.68
N ILE A 71 2.90 -11.64 1.38
CA ILE A 71 3.08 -10.30 0.82
C ILE A 71 1.80 -9.52 1.11
N LYS A 72 1.87 -8.62 2.10
CA LYS A 72 0.78 -7.67 2.34
C LYS A 72 0.72 -6.67 1.20
N MET A 73 -0.38 -6.67 0.45
CA MET A 73 -0.67 -5.68 -0.58
C MET A 73 -1.79 -4.76 -0.10
N TYR A 74 -1.75 -3.50 -0.52
CA TYR A 74 -2.75 -2.51 -0.16
C TYR A 74 -3.26 -1.82 -1.42
N ILE A 75 -4.57 -1.61 -1.50
CA ILE A 75 -5.20 -0.88 -2.61
C ILE A 75 -6.05 0.26 -2.08
N LEU A 76 -6.17 1.32 -2.88
CA LEU A 76 -7.08 2.42 -2.60
C LEU A 76 -8.53 1.97 -2.73
N THR A 77 -9.35 2.42 -1.79
CA THR A 77 -10.81 2.34 -1.91
C THR A 77 -11.33 3.56 -2.67
N ALA A 78 -12.61 3.55 -3.05
CA ALA A 78 -13.27 4.75 -3.61
C ALA A 78 -13.13 5.97 -2.68
N LYS A 79 -13.30 5.77 -1.37
CA LYS A 79 -13.12 6.82 -0.36
C LYS A 79 -11.68 7.33 -0.29
N GLY A 80 -10.70 6.43 -0.43
CA GLY A 80 -9.29 6.79 -0.53
C GLY A 80 -9.00 7.67 -1.75
N LEU A 81 -9.57 7.30 -2.91
CA LEU A 81 -9.45 8.09 -4.14
C LEU A 81 -10.06 9.48 -4.00
N GLU A 82 -11.28 9.58 -3.47
CA GLU A 82 -11.94 10.86 -3.19
C GLU A 82 -11.08 11.77 -2.32
N LEU A 83 -10.47 11.22 -1.26
CA LEU A 83 -9.62 11.97 -0.36
C LEU A 83 -8.39 12.55 -1.08
N ILE A 84 -7.79 11.80 -2.01
CA ILE A 84 -6.64 12.28 -2.79
C ILE A 84 -7.10 13.38 -3.76
N SER A 85 -8.21 13.17 -4.45
CA SER A 85 -8.77 14.10 -5.44
C SER A 85 -9.30 15.40 -4.84
N SER A 86 -9.68 15.43 -3.56
CA SER A 86 -10.28 16.60 -2.91
C SER A 86 -9.30 17.77 -2.61
N SER A 87 -8.17 17.89 -3.32
CA SER A 87 -7.11 18.89 -3.02
C SER A 87 -6.67 19.74 -4.22
N SER A 88 -7.45 19.84 -5.29
CA SER A 88 -7.15 20.77 -6.41
C SER A 88 -7.71 22.18 -6.22
N ILE A 89 -8.16 22.56 -5.02
CA ILE A 89 -8.57 23.94 -4.72
C ILE A 89 -8.04 24.30 -3.33
N GLY A 90 -7.07 25.21 -3.30
CA GLY A 90 -6.41 25.74 -2.11
C GLY A 90 -5.31 26.70 -2.52
#